data_AF-A0A195AUE2-F1
#
_entry.id   AF-A0A195AUE2-F1
#
_cell.length_a   1.000
_cell.length_b   1.000
_cell.length_c   1.000
_cell.angle_alpha   90.00
_cell.angle_beta   90.00
_cell.angle_gamma   90.00
#
_symmetry.space_group_name_H-M   'P 1'
#
loop_
_entity.id
_entity.type
_entity.pdbx_description
1 polymer ?
#
loop_
_entity_poly.entity_id
_entity_poly.type
_entity_poly.pdbx_seq_one_letter_code
_entity_poly.pdbx_strand_id
1 'polypeptide(L)'
;MGNCLCKDTPGIYDIETYGRNNHAETQNTIIPEPNISIVSCSDSASSSFKFPTSSHIDKLVLETLGSLDTLVDNDHEPPPAMLKLNAIADKEDGWIQVVSSMVNVIPMNNPLGPSVIILLLDDCPLPSKDSVLRLSHMFQLPQKLGQIQITTTQQRNICVVLGCIAEKLAGPSSIAILSDATLDYLVSNLRKDVEPYVMLYSLIALEKFAQTSENKVTIKKRLMAEKQNPLLELEKWVTETHYVRRQVGFCAQWCLDNLFLMEGRKYSHDSVDVTGINVMLNTKDVSEYLKISPDGLEARCDAYSFESVRCTFQVDSGIWYYETLIITTGVMQIGWATKDSTFLNHVNIHI
;
A
#
# COMPACT_ATOMS: atom_id res chain seq x y z
N MET A 1 5.40 2.53 10.61
CA MET A 1 6.38 2.41 9.49
C MET A 1 7.71 3.00 9.93
N GLY A 2 8.84 2.56 9.36
CA GLY A 2 10.15 3.10 9.76
C GLY A 2 10.23 4.61 9.51
N ASN A 3 10.77 5.37 10.47
CA ASN A 3 11.00 6.81 10.31
C ASN A 3 11.78 7.08 9.01
N CYS A 4 11.35 8.07 8.22
CA CYS A 4 12.17 8.52 7.10
C CYS A 4 13.46 9.11 7.66
N LEU A 5 14.61 8.58 7.28
CA LEU A 5 15.90 9.15 7.71
C LEU A 5 16.10 10.58 7.18
N CYS A 6 15.37 10.95 6.13
CA CYS A 6 15.25 12.32 5.63
C CYS A 6 14.64 13.31 6.64
N LYS A 7 13.81 12.85 7.59
CA LYS A 7 13.16 13.69 8.61
C LYS A 7 14.14 14.11 9.73
N ASP A 8 15.23 13.37 9.90
CA ASP A 8 16.19 13.54 11.00
C ASP A 8 17.44 14.38 10.63
N THR A 9 17.49 14.96 9.41
CA THR A 9 18.63 15.76 8.97
C THR A 9 18.42 17.25 9.29
N PRO A 10 19.24 17.89 10.14
CA PRO A 10 19.15 19.32 10.39
C PRO A 10 19.86 20.13 9.29
N GLY A 11 19.08 20.88 8.49
CA GLY A 11 19.56 22.09 7.81
C GLY A 11 19.31 22.19 6.30
N ILE A 12 19.18 23.45 5.86
CA ILE A 12 19.07 24.00 4.49
C ILE A 12 17.65 24.08 3.90
N TYR A 13 16.69 24.70 4.59
CA TYR A 13 15.49 25.25 3.91
C TYR A 13 15.03 26.55 4.57
N ASP A 14 15.91 27.55 4.60
CA ASP A 14 15.52 28.96 4.71
C ASP A 14 16.09 29.64 3.46
N ILE A 15 15.30 29.72 2.38
CA ILE A 15 15.65 30.55 1.22
C ILE A 15 14.52 31.55 1.01
N GLU A 16 14.90 32.81 1.21
CA GLU A 16 14.09 34.02 1.05
C GLU A 16 13.59 34.21 -0.39
N THR A 17 12.39 34.77 -0.47
CA THR A 17 11.61 35.10 -1.67
C THR A 17 12.28 36.15 -2.55
N TYR A 18 12.40 35.87 -3.85
CA TYR A 18 12.50 36.91 -4.89
C TYR A 18 11.67 36.52 -6.11
N GLY A 19 10.69 37.37 -6.43
CA GLY A 19 9.83 37.21 -7.60
C GLY A 19 10.42 37.79 -8.88
N ARG A 20 9.96 37.29 -10.03
CA ARG A 20 9.56 38.13 -11.17
C ARG A 20 8.81 37.33 -12.25
N ASN A 21 7.80 38.01 -12.79
CA ASN A 21 6.94 37.74 -13.96
C ASN A 21 7.58 36.98 -15.12
N ASN A 22 6.76 36.19 -15.83
CA ASN A 22 6.66 36.26 -17.30
C ASN A 22 5.33 35.68 -17.82
N HIS A 23 4.83 36.34 -18.86
CA HIS A 23 3.65 36.03 -19.67
C HIS A 23 3.93 34.92 -20.69
N ALA A 24 2.94 34.06 -20.97
CA ALA A 24 2.62 33.48 -22.30
C ALA A 24 1.34 32.62 -22.16
N GLU A 25 0.23 33.06 -22.74
CA GLU A 25 -0.33 32.64 -24.04
C GLU A 25 -0.97 31.24 -24.05
N THR A 26 -2.30 31.28 -24.00
CA THR A 26 -3.28 30.21 -24.02
C THR A 26 -3.36 29.52 -25.37
N GLN A 27 -3.21 28.20 -25.40
CA GLN A 27 -3.73 27.36 -26.49
C GLN A 27 -4.50 26.16 -25.89
N ASN A 28 -5.82 26.23 -26.01
CA ASN A 28 -6.72 25.14 -25.65
C ASN A 28 -6.54 23.98 -26.65
N THR A 29 -6.10 22.82 -26.18
CA THR A 29 -6.10 21.59 -26.98
C THR A 29 -7.10 20.61 -26.38
N ILE A 30 -8.16 20.32 -27.13
CA ILE A 30 -9.20 19.34 -26.83
C ILE A 30 -8.59 17.94 -27.01
N ILE A 31 -8.64 17.11 -25.97
CA ILE A 31 -8.20 15.70 -25.99
C ILE A 31 -9.39 14.82 -26.43
N PRO A 32 -9.23 13.89 -27.40
CA PRO A 32 -10.27 12.94 -27.79
C PRO A 32 -10.30 11.71 -26.87
N GLU A 33 -11.51 11.23 -26.58
CA GLU A 33 -11.77 10.02 -25.78
C GLU A 33 -11.18 8.74 -26.44
N PRO A 34 -10.55 7.83 -25.68
CA PRO A 34 -10.15 6.54 -26.20
C PRO A 34 -11.30 5.53 -26.12
N ASN A 35 -11.66 4.98 -27.27
CA ASN A 35 -12.54 3.82 -27.41
C ASN A 35 -11.98 2.61 -26.65
N ILE A 36 -12.69 2.17 -25.60
CA ILE A 36 -12.40 0.92 -24.88
C ILE A 36 -13.02 -0.23 -25.67
N SER A 37 -12.21 -0.90 -26.49
CA SER A 37 -12.54 -2.19 -27.07
C SER A 37 -12.38 -3.30 -26.01
N ILE A 38 -13.50 -3.86 -25.58
CA ILE A 38 -13.60 -5.01 -24.68
C ILE A 38 -13.04 -6.24 -25.40
N VAL A 39 -11.86 -6.70 -25.00
CA VAL A 39 -11.33 -8.01 -25.40
C VAL A 39 -11.72 -9.01 -24.32
N SER A 40 -12.68 -9.87 -24.63
CA SER A 40 -13.04 -11.02 -23.80
C SER A 40 -11.97 -12.10 -23.90
N CYS A 41 -11.18 -12.29 -22.84
CA CYS A 41 -10.38 -13.52 -22.69
C CYS A 41 -11.27 -14.65 -22.18
N SER A 42 -11.32 -15.74 -22.93
CA SER A 42 -11.99 -16.98 -22.58
C SER A 42 -11.20 -17.74 -21.51
N ASP A 43 -11.75 -17.82 -20.30
CA ASP A 43 -11.20 -18.64 -19.21
C ASP A 43 -11.39 -20.14 -19.51
N SER A 44 -10.28 -20.83 -19.75
CA SER A 44 -10.20 -22.29 -19.62
C SER A 44 -10.17 -22.65 -18.14
N ALA A 45 -11.18 -23.39 -17.66
CA ALA A 45 -11.36 -23.76 -16.26
C ALA A 45 -10.22 -24.66 -15.71
N SER A 46 -9.19 -24.05 -15.13
CA SER A 46 -8.34 -24.72 -14.13
C SER A 46 -9.05 -24.69 -12.78
N SER A 47 -9.13 -25.82 -12.07
CA SER A 47 -9.72 -25.87 -10.73
C SER A 47 -8.86 -25.08 -9.73
N SER A 48 -9.15 -23.80 -9.55
CA SER A 48 -8.48 -22.92 -8.58
C SER A 48 -8.76 -23.38 -7.15
N PHE A 49 -7.76 -23.31 -6.27
CA PHE A 49 -7.95 -23.57 -4.85
C PHE A 49 -8.98 -22.60 -4.27
N LYS A 50 -9.91 -23.05 -3.44
CA LYS A 50 -10.76 -22.16 -2.63
C LYS A 50 -10.49 -22.44 -1.16
N PHE A 51 -10.17 -21.39 -0.42
CA PHE A 51 -10.02 -21.50 1.03
C PHE A 51 -11.39 -21.85 1.65
N PRO A 52 -11.45 -22.66 2.72
CA PRO A 52 -12.73 -23.07 3.33
C PRO A 52 -13.53 -21.86 3.85
N THR A 53 -14.70 -21.60 3.26
CA THR A 53 -15.62 -20.51 3.64
C THR A 53 -17.07 -20.95 3.49
N SER A 54 -17.99 -20.15 4.04
CA SER A 54 -19.42 -20.23 3.74
C SER A 54 -19.80 -19.24 2.65
N SER A 55 -20.63 -19.66 1.69
CA SER A 55 -21.18 -18.80 0.63
C SER A 55 -21.94 -17.59 1.18
N HIS A 56 -22.44 -17.68 2.41
CA HIS A 56 -23.05 -16.55 3.12
C HIS A 56 -22.03 -15.47 3.47
N ILE A 57 -20.84 -15.86 3.96
CA ILE A 57 -19.77 -14.93 4.34
C ILE A 57 -19.21 -14.25 3.10
N ASP A 58 -19.02 -15.01 2.02
CA ASP A 58 -18.62 -14.50 0.70
C ASP A 58 -19.56 -13.38 0.21
N LYS A 59 -20.88 -13.56 0.37
CA LYS A 59 -21.86 -12.54 0.01
C LYS A 59 -21.73 -11.29 0.88
N LEU A 60 -21.56 -11.45 2.19
CA LEU A 60 -21.40 -10.32 3.12
C LEU A 60 -20.14 -9.51 2.81
N VAL A 61 -19.01 -10.15 2.50
CA VAL A 61 -17.76 -9.47 2.13
C VAL A 61 -17.96 -8.63 0.86
N LEU A 62 -18.62 -9.18 -0.15
CA LEU A 62 -18.92 -8.45 -1.40
C LEU A 62 -19.93 -7.32 -1.19
N GLU A 63 -20.93 -7.49 -0.31
CA GLU A 63 -21.88 -6.44 0.07
C GLU A 63 -21.18 -5.27 0.77
N THR A 64 -20.22 -5.54 1.67
CA THR A 64 -19.40 -4.49 2.28
C THR A 64 -18.56 -3.77 1.22
N LEU A 65 -17.92 -4.50 0.30
CA LEU A 65 -17.14 -3.89 -0.79
C LEU A 65 -18.01 -2.99 -1.68
N GLY A 66 -19.22 -3.43 -2.03
CA GLY A 66 -20.15 -2.65 -2.86
C GLY A 66 -20.75 -1.43 -2.16
N SER A 67 -20.66 -1.35 -0.83
CA SER A 67 -21.15 -0.24 -0.03
C SER A 67 -20.03 0.73 0.38
N LEU A 68 -18.78 0.45 0.01
CA LEU A 68 -17.62 1.25 0.43
C LEU A 68 -17.64 2.66 -0.16
N ASP A 69 -18.16 2.83 -1.37
CA ASP A 69 -18.31 4.14 -2.01
C ASP A 69 -19.25 5.06 -1.22
N THR A 70 -20.24 4.50 -0.52
CA THR A 70 -21.20 5.25 0.30
C THR A 70 -20.72 5.50 1.74
N LEU A 71 -19.65 4.84 2.16
CA LEU A 71 -19.03 5.01 3.49
C LEU A 71 -18.12 6.25 3.55
N VAL A 72 -17.77 6.82 2.39
CA VAL A 72 -16.87 7.98 2.26
C VAL A 72 -17.56 9.30 2.65
N ASP A 73 -18.90 9.33 2.62
CA ASP A 73 -19.71 10.53 2.88
C ASP A 73 -20.49 10.38 4.22
N ASN A 74 -19.94 10.98 5.29
CA ASN A 74 -20.62 11.43 6.53
C ASN A 74 -21.17 10.38 7.52
N ASP A 75 -20.80 10.47 8.80
CA ASP A 75 -21.55 10.11 10.04
C ASP A 75 -22.46 8.84 10.07
N HIS A 76 -22.35 7.95 9.12
CA HIS A 76 -23.27 6.84 8.91
C HIS A 76 -22.83 5.62 9.71
N GLU A 77 -23.82 4.94 10.29
CA GLU A 77 -23.59 3.64 10.93
C GLU A 77 -22.94 2.66 9.93
N PRO A 78 -22.03 1.80 10.40
CA PRO A 78 -21.37 0.82 9.54
C PRO A 78 -22.40 -0.06 8.82
N PRO A 79 -22.10 -0.52 7.59
CA PRO A 79 -23.05 -1.30 6.81
C PRO A 79 -23.52 -2.54 7.58
N PRO A 80 -24.80 -2.93 7.48
CA PRO A 80 -25.31 -4.12 8.17
C PRO A 80 -24.53 -5.40 7.85
N ALA A 81 -23.94 -5.49 6.65
CA ALA A 81 -23.07 -6.61 6.27
C ALA A 81 -21.78 -6.65 7.09
N MET A 82 -21.17 -5.49 7.33
CA MET A 82 -19.97 -5.32 8.14
C MET A 82 -20.22 -5.70 9.61
N LEU A 83 -21.34 -5.24 10.20
CA LEU A 83 -21.74 -5.62 11.56
C LEU A 83 -21.94 -7.13 11.72
N LYS A 84 -22.54 -7.79 10.71
CA LYS A 84 -22.68 -9.26 10.72
C LYS A 84 -21.34 -9.97 10.61
N LEU A 85 -20.42 -9.47 9.77
CA LEU A 85 -19.08 -10.03 9.64
C LEU A 85 -18.30 -9.91 10.95
N ASN A 86 -18.37 -8.76 11.63
CA ASN A 86 -17.79 -8.56 12.96
C ASN A 86 -18.34 -9.60 13.96
N ALA A 87 -19.67 -9.76 14.04
CA ALA A 87 -20.30 -10.75 14.93
C ALA A 87 -19.94 -12.22 14.60
N ILE A 88 -19.63 -12.52 13.33
CA ILE A 88 -19.11 -13.83 12.93
C ILE A 88 -17.65 -13.99 13.38
N ALA A 89 -16.84 -12.94 13.19
CA ALA A 89 -15.43 -12.91 13.53
C ALA A 89 -15.15 -12.94 15.05
N ASP A 90 -16.13 -12.59 15.89
CA ASP A 90 -16.09 -12.79 17.36
C ASP A 90 -15.83 -14.24 17.77
N LYS A 91 -16.08 -15.20 16.88
CA LYS A 91 -15.70 -16.61 17.07
C LYS A 91 -14.40 -16.90 16.36
N GLU A 92 -13.52 -17.66 17.00
CA GLU A 92 -12.19 -17.98 16.48
C GLU A 92 -12.21 -18.59 15.05
N ASP A 93 -12.99 -19.65 14.84
CA ASP A 93 -13.17 -20.23 13.50
C ASP A 93 -13.96 -19.32 12.55
N GLY A 94 -14.75 -18.39 13.09
CA GLY A 94 -15.46 -17.40 12.30
C GLY A 94 -14.51 -16.36 11.72
N TRP A 95 -13.53 -15.90 12.50
CA TRP A 95 -12.48 -14.98 12.03
C TRP A 95 -11.70 -15.58 10.85
N ILE A 96 -11.26 -16.84 10.97
CA ILE A 96 -10.55 -17.54 9.88
C ILE A 96 -11.42 -17.63 8.61
N GLN A 97 -12.72 -17.87 8.76
CA GLN A 97 -13.65 -17.92 7.62
C GLN A 97 -13.83 -16.55 6.96
N VAL A 98 -13.94 -15.47 7.74
CA VAL A 98 -14.03 -14.10 7.21
C VAL A 98 -12.76 -13.76 6.42
N VAL A 99 -11.58 -14.06 6.96
CA VAL A 99 -10.30 -13.84 6.26
C VAL A 99 -10.17 -14.69 4.99
N SER A 100 -10.54 -15.96 5.07
CA SER A 100 -10.53 -16.86 3.90
C SER A 100 -11.48 -16.36 2.82
N SER A 101 -12.62 -15.79 3.21
CA SER A 101 -13.60 -15.23 2.30
C SER A 101 -13.06 -13.99 1.59
N MET A 102 -12.46 -13.06 2.33
CA MET A 102 -11.74 -11.91 1.76
C MET A 102 -10.71 -12.33 0.71
N VAL A 103 -9.92 -13.37 1.00
CA VAL A 103 -8.93 -13.91 0.05
C VAL A 103 -9.59 -14.48 -1.21
N ASN A 104 -10.70 -15.18 -1.07
CA ASN A 104 -11.39 -15.84 -2.17
C ASN A 104 -12.15 -14.89 -3.10
N VAL A 105 -12.85 -13.88 -2.56
CA VAL A 105 -13.90 -13.18 -3.32
C VAL A 105 -13.55 -11.74 -3.71
N ILE A 106 -12.60 -11.09 -3.04
CA ILE A 106 -12.27 -9.69 -3.34
C ILE A 106 -11.47 -9.63 -4.65
N PRO A 107 -12.00 -8.97 -5.70
CA PRO A 107 -11.43 -9.03 -7.04
C PRO A 107 -10.17 -8.16 -7.16
N MET A 108 -9.22 -8.61 -8.01
CA MET A 108 -7.92 -7.94 -8.23
C MET A 108 -8.06 -6.50 -8.70
N ASN A 109 -8.98 -6.28 -9.64
CA ASN A 109 -9.15 -5.03 -10.36
C ASN A 109 -10.08 -4.03 -9.65
N ASN A 110 -10.65 -4.39 -8.49
CA ASN A 110 -11.43 -3.40 -7.75
C ASN A 110 -10.46 -2.45 -7.02
N PRO A 111 -10.56 -1.12 -7.27
CA PRO A 111 -9.67 -0.11 -6.71
C PRO A 111 -9.64 -0.10 -5.17
N LEU A 112 -10.78 -0.42 -4.55
CA LEU A 112 -11.01 -0.42 -3.11
C LEU A 112 -10.85 -1.80 -2.47
N GLY A 113 -10.55 -2.84 -3.27
CA GLY A 113 -10.37 -4.21 -2.78
C GLY A 113 -9.37 -4.32 -1.62
N PRO A 114 -8.17 -3.74 -1.72
CA PRO A 114 -7.21 -3.69 -0.60
C PRO A 114 -7.77 -2.94 0.62
N SER A 115 -8.44 -1.80 0.39
CA SER A 115 -9.02 -0.98 1.46
C SER A 115 -10.12 -1.72 2.23
N VAL A 116 -10.99 -2.49 1.55
CA VAL A 116 -12.03 -3.27 2.24
C VAL A 116 -11.44 -4.43 3.05
N ILE A 117 -10.34 -5.05 2.60
CA ILE A 117 -9.65 -6.09 3.39
C ILE A 117 -9.16 -5.47 4.71
N ILE A 118 -8.55 -4.30 4.63
CA ILE A 118 -8.00 -3.61 5.78
C ILE A 118 -9.13 -3.17 6.73
N LEU A 119 -10.16 -2.51 6.20
CA LEU A 119 -11.34 -2.09 6.97
C LEU A 119 -11.97 -3.29 7.70
N LEU A 120 -12.30 -4.36 6.98
CA LEU A 120 -12.91 -5.55 7.58
C LEU A 120 -12.02 -6.17 8.66
N LEU A 121 -10.71 -6.19 8.47
CA LEU A 121 -9.80 -6.68 9.50
C LEU A 121 -9.76 -5.73 10.70
N ASP A 122 -9.83 -4.40 10.50
CA ASP A 122 -9.80 -3.38 11.57
C ASP A 122 -11.04 -3.46 12.44
N ASP A 123 -12.18 -3.69 11.80
CA ASP A 123 -13.45 -3.87 12.49
C ASP A 123 -13.63 -5.27 13.08
N CYS A 124 -12.79 -6.25 12.73
CA CYS A 124 -12.80 -7.56 13.37
C CYS A 124 -12.06 -7.55 14.71
N PRO A 125 -12.44 -8.41 15.67
CA PRO A 125 -11.66 -8.61 16.88
C PRO A 125 -10.23 -9.04 16.56
N LEU A 126 -9.28 -8.63 17.42
CA LEU A 126 -7.89 -9.05 17.29
C LEU A 126 -7.79 -10.59 17.35
N PRO A 127 -7.12 -11.22 16.38
CA PRO A 127 -7.03 -12.67 16.34
C PRO A 127 -6.17 -13.23 17.47
N SER A 128 -6.47 -14.45 17.89
CA SER A 128 -5.59 -15.21 18.78
C SER A 128 -4.28 -15.58 18.05
N LYS A 129 -3.21 -15.83 18.80
CA LYS A 129 -1.95 -16.36 18.22
C LYS A 129 -2.19 -17.66 17.44
N ASP A 130 -3.07 -18.53 17.94
CA ASP A 130 -3.40 -19.80 17.30
C ASP A 130 -4.10 -19.59 15.95
N SER A 131 -5.08 -18.67 15.91
CA SER A 131 -5.79 -18.29 14.69
C SER A 131 -4.84 -17.82 13.60
N VAL A 132 -3.87 -16.97 13.95
CA VAL A 132 -2.92 -16.46 12.95
C VAL A 132 -1.95 -17.55 12.48
N LEU A 133 -1.50 -18.44 13.37
CA LEU A 133 -0.67 -19.57 12.99
C LEU A 133 -1.42 -20.56 12.08
N ARG A 134 -2.68 -20.86 12.40
CA ARG A 134 -3.57 -21.68 11.55
C ARG A 134 -3.76 -21.05 10.17
N LEU A 135 -3.99 -19.74 10.12
CA LEU A 135 -4.14 -18.99 8.88
C LEU A 135 -2.86 -19.02 8.04
N SER A 136 -1.71 -18.76 8.67
CA SER A 136 -0.40 -18.81 8.01
C SER A 136 -0.15 -20.20 7.41
N HIS A 137 -0.41 -21.26 8.18
CA HIS A 137 -0.29 -22.62 7.67
C HIS A 137 -1.26 -22.90 6.51
N MET A 138 -2.49 -22.39 6.58
CA MET A 138 -3.49 -22.54 5.54
C MET A 138 -3.05 -21.87 4.23
N PHE A 139 -2.46 -20.67 4.28
CA PHE A 139 -1.92 -20.00 3.09
C PHE A 139 -0.72 -20.73 2.46
N GLN A 140 -0.03 -21.57 3.24
CA GLN A 140 1.08 -22.40 2.76
C GLN A 140 0.63 -23.76 2.18
N LEU A 141 -0.58 -24.24 2.50
CA LEU A 141 -1.08 -25.55 2.02
C LEU A 141 -1.08 -25.69 0.49
N PRO A 142 -1.52 -24.69 -0.30
CA PRO A 142 -1.56 -24.81 -1.76
C PRO A 142 -0.16 -24.99 -2.38
N GLN A 143 0.86 -24.37 -1.79
CA GLN A 143 2.25 -24.48 -2.26
C GLN A 143 2.82 -25.89 -2.03
N LYS A 144 2.44 -26.53 -0.92
CA LYS A 144 2.90 -27.88 -0.56
C LYS A 144 2.23 -28.99 -1.36
N LEU A 145 0.97 -28.78 -1.78
CA LEU A 145 0.17 -29.81 -2.46
C LEU A 145 0.49 -29.96 -3.95
N GLY A 146 1.31 -29.08 -4.53
CA GLY A 146 1.91 -29.22 -5.87
C GLY A 146 0.94 -29.30 -7.06
N GLN A 147 -0.37 -29.36 -6.84
CA GLN A 147 -1.39 -29.64 -7.86
C GLN A 147 -2.50 -28.59 -7.94
N ILE A 148 -2.62 -27.69 -6.96
CA ILE A 148 -3.66 -26.65 -6.98
C ILE A 148 -3.01 -25.28 -6.88
N GLN A 149 -3.07 -24.51 -7.97
CA GLN A 149 -2.59 -23.14 -8.00
C GLN A 149 -3.60 -22.21 -7.33
N ILE A 150 -3.10 -21.36 -6.43
CA ILE A 150 -3.81 -20.15 -6.01
C ILE A 150 -3.76 -19.14 -7.14
N THR A 151 -4.85 -18.38 -7.32
CA THR A 151 -4.91 -17.35 -8.35
C THR A 151 -4.05 -16.14 -7.97
N THR A 152 -3.68 -15.32 -8.95
CA THR A 152 -2.98 -14.04 -8.71
C THR A 152 -3.80 -13.11 -7.81
N THR A 153 -5.13 -13.17 -7.91
CA THR A 153 -6.05 -12.42 -7.03
C THR A 153 -5.92 -12.87 -5.59
N GLN A 154 -5.94 -14.19 -5.35
CA GLN A 154 -5.74 -14.75 -4.01
C GLN A 154 -4.36 -14.42 -3.46
N GLN A 155 -3.31 -14.53 -4.28
CA GLN A 155 -1.95 -14.16 -3.88
C GLN A 155 -1.87 -12.71 -3.41
N ARG A 156 -2.46 -11.77 -4.17
CA ARG A 156 -2.55 -10.35 -3.80
C ARG A 156 -3.29 -10.18 -2.47
N ASN A 157 -4.47 -10.78 -2.34
CA ASN A 157 -5.27 -10.66 -1.13
C ASN A 157 -4.56 -11.24 0.11
N ILE A 158 -3.84 -12.36 -0.04
CA ILE A 158 -3.00 -12.94 1.02
C ILE A 158 -1.94 -11.93 1.47
N CYS A 159 -1.25 -11.25 0.55
CA CYS A 159 -0.25 -10.26 0.92
C CYS A 159 -0.84 -9.07 1.67
N VAL A 160 -2.03 -8.58 1.27
CA VAL A 160 -2.75 -7.51 2.00
C VAL A 160 -3.10 -7.95 3.42
N VAL A 161 -3.67 -9.16 3.57
CA VAL A 161 -4.02 -9.73 4.87
C VAL A 161 -2.77 -9.87 5.76
N LEU A 162 -1.68 -10.44 5.23
CA LEU A 162 -0.43 -10.59 5.97
C LEU A 162 0.14 -9.24 6.42
N GLY A 163 0.11 -8.22 5.55
CA GLY A 163 0.55 -6.87 5.90
C GLY A 163 -0.31 -6.23 6.99
N CYS A 164 -1.63 -6.36 6.92
CA CYS A 164 -2.55 -5.83 7.94
C CYS A 164 -2.36 -6.54 9.30
N ILE A 165 -2.20 -7.86 9.29
CA ILE A 165 -1.91 -8.63 10.51
C ILE A 165 -0.55 -8.20 11.11
N ALA A 166 0.46 -8.00 10.28
CA ALA A 166 1.79 -7.57 10.71
C ALA A 166 1.78 -6.19 11.36
N GLU A 167 0.94 -5.27 10.89
CA GLU A 167 0.77 -3.92 11.45
C GLU A 167 0.05 -3.94 12.79
N LYS A 168 -0.93 -4.82 12.97
CA LYS A 168 -1.70 -4.94 14.23
C LYS A 168 -0.96 -5.65 15.34
N LEU A 169 -0.11 -6.59 14.98
CA LEU A 169 0.59 -7.42 15.94
C LEU A 169 1.99 -6.85 16.16
N ALA A 170 2.26 -6.47 17.40
CA ALA A 170 3.57 -5.98 17.82
C ALA A 170 4.36 -7.06 18.59
N GLY A 171 5.68 -6.92 18.60
CA GLY A 171 6.57 -7.70 19.44
C GLY A 171 6.52 -9.21 19.15
N PRO A 172 6.46 -10.08 20.17
CA PRO A 172 6.57 -11.53 20.01
C PRO A 172 5.52 -12.16 19.08
N SER A 173 4.31 -11.58 19.01
CA SER A 173 3.24 -12.08 18.14
C SER A 173 3.57 -11.86 16.66
N SER A 174 4.07 -10.67 16.29
CA SER A 174 4.51 -10.36 14.93
C SER A 174 5.63 -11.29 14.49
N ILE A 175 6.59 -11.53 15.38
CA ILE A 175 7.75 -12.40 15.13
C ILE A 175 7.31 -13.85 14.87
N ALA A 176 6.33 -14.35 15.62
CA ALA A 176 5.84 -15.72 15.45
C ALA A 176 5.18 -15.98 14.08
N ILE A 177 4.67 -14.94 13.42
CA ILE A 177 3.91 -15.05 12.17
C ILE A 177 4.82 -14.95 10.94
N LEU A 178 5.91 -14.21 11.07
CA LEU A 178 6.98 -14.17 10.08
C LEU A 178 7.82 -15.46 10.13
N SER A 179 7.17 -16.60 9.90
CA SER A 179 7.84 -17.88 9.71
C SER A 179 8.71 -17.86 8.45
N ASP A 180 9.70 -18.77 8.37
CA ASP A 180 10.54 -18.91 7.17
C ASP A 180 9.68 -19.09 5.91
N ALA A 181 8.60 -19.86 5.98
CA ALA A 181 7.69 -20.08 4.86
C ALA A 181 6.90 -18.81 4.47
N THR A 182 6.46 -18.01 5.45
CA THR A 182 5.81 -16.71 5.18
C THR A 182 6.78 -15.77 4.49
N LEU A 183 8.01 -15.70 5.00
CA LEU A 183 9.06 -14.83 4.48
C LEU A 183 9.51 -15.27 3.08
N ASP A 184 9.73 -16.56 2.87
CA ASP A 184 10.06 -17.12 1.56
C ASP A 184 8.95 -16.86 0.54
N TYR A 185 7.69 -17.00 0.92
CA TYR A 185 6.56 -16.65 0.06
C TYR A 185 6.62 -15.19 -0.38
N LEU A 186 6.74 -14.24 0.57
CA LEU A 186 6.79 -12.81 0.28
C LEU A 186 8.01 -12.43 -0.58
N VAL A 187 9.19 -12.99 -0.30
CA VAL A 187 10.42 -12.73 -1.07
C VAL A 187 10.34 -13.35 -2.47
N SER A 188 9.77 -14.55 -2.60
CA SER A 188 9.60 -15.23 -3.90
C SER A 188 8.65 -14.49 -4.85
N ASN A 189 7.77 -13.66 -4.30
CA ASN A 189 6.86 -12.80 -5.05
C ASN A 189 7.57 -11.56 -5.63
N LEU A 190 8.81 -11.23 -5.21
CA LEU A 190 9.56 -10.06 -5.69
C LEU A 190 10.31 -10.31 -7.01
N ARG A 191 9.99 -11.38 -7.73
CA ARG A 191 10.61 -11.74 -9.01
C ARG A 191 9.92 -11.03 -10.17
N LYS A 192 10.68 -10.70 -11.23
CA LYS A 192 10.20 -9.90 -12.37
C LYS A 192 9.06 -10.56 -13.19
N ASP A 193 8.91 -11.88 -13.08
CA ASP A 193 7.87 -12.68 -13.74
C ASP A 193 6.54 -12.75 -12.96
N VAL A 194 6.51 -12.21 -11.73
CA VAL A 194 5.31 -12.19 -10.89
C VAL A 194 4.40 -11.02 -11.31
N GLU A 195 3.11 -11.13 -11.04
CA GLU A 195 2.13 -10.07 -11.31
C GLU A 195 2.43 -8.80 -10.48
N PRO A 196 2.50 -7.58 -11.06
CA PRO A 196 2.91 -6.36 -10.34
C PRO A 196 2.13 -6.05 -9.07
N TYR A 197 0.83 -6.33 -9.02
CA TYR A 197 0.05 -6.15 -7.80
C TYR A 197 0.49 -7.11 -6.68
N VAL A 198 0.80 -8.37 -7.00
CA VAL A 198 1.31 -9.33 -6.02
C VAL A 198 2.68 -8.88 -5.51
N MET A 199 3.56 -8.41 -6.40
CA MET A 199 4.85 -7.81 -6.03
C MET A 199 4.68 -6.63 -5.06
N LEU A 200 3.84 -5.66 -5.43
CA LEU A 200 3.61 -4.43 -4.66
C LEU A 200 3.14 -4.76 -3.24
N TYR A 201 2.09 -5.58 -3.10
CA TYR A 201 1.55 -5.93 -1.79
C TYR A 201 2.46 -6.87 -1.00
N SER A 202 3.31 -7.66 -1.65
CA SER A 202 4.34 -8.44 -0.94
C SER A 202 5.40 -7.53 -0.33
N LEU A 203 5.83 -6.51 -1.07
CA LEU A 203 6.78 -5.53 -0.58
C LEU A 203 6.20 -4.71 0.58
N ILE A 204 4.96 -4.23 0.46
CA ILE A 204 4.25 -3.53 1.55
C ILE A 204 4.14 -4.43 2.78
N ALA A 205 3.78 -5.71 2.61
CA ALA A 205 3.72 -6.64 3.74
C ALA A 205 5.07 -6.81 4.44
N LEU A 206 6.18 -6.93 3.70
CA LEU A 206 7.53 -6.96 4.26
C LEU A 206 7.85 -5.68 5.06
N GLU A 207 7.43 -4.51 4.55
CA GLU A 207 7.58 -3.24 5.27
C GLU A 207 6.80 -3.22 6.59
N LYS A 208 5.56 -3.74 6.59
CA LYS A 208 4.75 -3.85 7.82
C LYS A 208 5.38 -4.82 8.82
N PHE A 209 5.87 -5.98 8.39
CA PHE A 209 6.59 -6.90 9.29
C PHE A 209 7.87 -6.28 9.87
N ALA A 210 8.59 -5.49 9.08
CA ALA A 210 9.82 -4.82 9.50
C ALA A 210 9.62 -3.65 10.49
N GLN A 211 8.38 -3.35 10.90
CA GLN A 211 8.12 -2.43 12.00
C GLN A 211 8.67 -2.96 13.35
N THR A 212 8.81 -4.28 13.49
CA THR A 212 9.51 -4.90 14.62
C THR A 212 10.99 -5.10 14.28
N SER A 213 11.89 -4.68 15.17
CA SER A 213 13.36 -4.71 14.94
C SER A 213 13.89 -6.10 14.59
N GLU A 214 13.40 -7.15 15.25
CA GLU A 214 13.79 -8.54 15.02
C GLU A 214 13.38 -9.01 13.62
N ASN A 215 12.14 -8.72 13.22
CA ASN A 215 11.65 -9.02 11.87
C ASN A 215 12.43 -8.25 10.81
N LYS A 216 12.74 -6.97 11.06
CA LYS A 216 13.56 -6.13 10.17
C LYS A 216 14.92 -6.77 9.89
N VAL A 217 15.60 -7.26 10.93
CA VAL A 217 16.89 -7.96 10.80
C VAL A 217 16.74 -9.26 10.02
N THR A 218 15.72 -10.06 10.33
CA THR A 218 15.44 -11.33 9.64
C THR A 218 15.17 -11.14 8.16
N ILE A 219 14.29 -10.19 7.81
CA ILE A 219 13.96 -9.84 6.42
C ILE A 219 15.20 -9.36 5.67
N LYS A 220 15.96 -8.44 6.27
CA LYS A 220 17.20 -7.93 5.67
C LYS A 220 18.17 -9.06 5.36
N LYS A 221 18.40 -9.97 6.32
CA LYS A 221 19.29 -11.13 6.12
C LYS A 221 18.81 -12.01 4.97
N ARG A 222 17.50 -12.27 4.88
CA ARG A 222 16.92 -13.09 3.83
C ARG A 222 17.04 -12.46 2.44
N LEU A 223 16.79 -11.15 2.32
CA LEU A 223 16.96 -10.40 1.07
C LEU A 223 18.42 -10.39 0.59
N MET A 224 19.37 -10.32 1.52
CA MET A 224 20.81 -10.37 1.21
C MET A 224 21.31 -11.77 0.83
N ALA A 225 20.57 -12.82 1.20
CA ALA A 225 20.89 -14.19 0.83
C ALA A 225 20.47 -14.55 -0.60
N GLU A 226 19.63 -13.72 -1.24
CA GLU A 226 19.30 -13.89 -2.66
C GLU A 226 20.55 -13.66 -3.53
N LYS A 227 20.68 -14.45 -4.60
CA LYS A 227 21.80 -14.32 -5.56
C LYS A 227 21.92 -12.89 -6.09
N GLN A 228 20.79 -12.24 -6.27
CA GLN A 228 20.68 -10.84 -6.60
C GLN A 228 19.59 -10.24 -5.70
N ASN A 229 19.93 -9.21 -4.93
CA ASN A 229 18.96 -8.57 -4.04
C ASN A 229 17.79 -8.03 -4.88
N PRO A 230 16.55 -8.51 -4.64
CA PRO A 230 15.42 -8.16 -5.49
C PRO A 230 15.08 -6.67 -5.43
N LEU A 231 15.33 -5.99 -4.30
CA LEU A 231 15.03 -4.57 -4.17
C LEU A 231 15.91 -3.71 -5.09
N LEU A 232 17.18 -4.08 -5.28
CA LEU A 232 18.09 -3.39 -6.21
C LEU A 232 17.66 -3.56 -7.68
N GLU A 233 16.97 -4.64 -8.00
CA GLU A 233 16.42 -4.83 -9.35
C GLU A 233 15.11 -4.08 -9.54
N LEU A 234 14.28 -4.04 -8.51
CA LEU A 234 12.98 -3.39 -8.54
C LEU A 234 13.08 -1.86 -8.48
N GLU A 235 14.05 -1.28 -7.76
CA GLU A 235 14.22 0.18 -7.68
C GLU A 235 14.43 0.84 -9.07
N LYS A 236 14.95 0.07 -10.04
CA LYS A 236 15.11 0.50 -11.44
C LYS A 236 13.79 0.80 -12.14
N TRP A 237 12.67 0.37 -11.57
CA TRP A 237 11.33 0.61 -12.11
C TRP A 237 10.73 1.96 -11.69
N VAL A 238 11.45 2.81 -10.94
CA VAL A 238 10.93 4.12 -10.47
C VAL A 238 10.45 5.03 -11.61
N THR A 239 10.93 4.83 -12.84
CA THR A 239 10.53 5.57 -14.04
C THR A 239 9.71 4.75 -15.05
N GLU A 240 9.22 3.57 -14.67
CA GLU A 240 8.39 2.74 -15.55
C GLU A 240 7.09 3.44 -15.97
N THR A 241 6.64 3.15 -17.19
CA THR A 241 5.37 3.69 -17.71
C THR A 241 4.18 2.91 -17.17
N HIS A 242 4.38 1.63 -16.86
CA HIS A 242 3.37 0.81 -16.21
C HIS A 242 3.20 1.24 -14.75
N TYR A 243 2.09 1.91 -14.45
CA TYR A 243 1.83 2.56 -13.16
C TYR A 243 2.06 1.66 -11.93
N VAL A 244 1.66 0.38 -11.96
CA VAL A 244 1.92 -0.54 -10.82
C VAL A 244 3.41 -0.87 -10.67
N ARG A 245 4.15 -1.05 -11.78
CA ARG A 245 5.60 -1.32 -11.72
C ARG A 245 6.35 -0.11 -11.20
N ARG A 246 5.92 1.10 -11.60
CA ARG A 246 6.43 2.34 -11.03
C ARG A 246 6.24 2.41 -9.51
N GLN A 247 5.06 2.06 -9.01
CA GLN A 247 4.81 1.96 -7.57
C GLN A 247 5.70 0.91 -6.88
N VAL A 248 5.93 -0.25 -7.51
CA VAL A 248 6.88 -1.26 -7.00
C VAL A 248 8.30 -0.68 -6.92
N GLY A 249 8.74 0.04 -7.96
CA GLY A 249 10.06 0.68 -7.98
C GLY A 249 10.22 1.76 -6.91
N PHE A 250 9.19 2.61 -6.75
CA PHE A 250 9.13 3.61 -5.68
C PHE A 250 9.27 2.94 -4.30
N CYS A 251 8.47 1.91 -4.01
CA CYS A 251 8.53 1.22 -2.72
C CYS A 251 9.88 0.51 -2.50
N ALA A 252 10.49 -0.05 -3.56
CA ALA A 252 11.78 -0.72 -3.46
C ALA A 252 12.91 0.28 -3.15
N GLN A 253 12.94 1.42 -3.84
CA GLN A 253 13.87 2.52 -3.56
C GLN A 253 13.69 3.03 -2.11
N TRP A 254 12.44 3.28 -1.71
CA TRP A 254 12.10 3.73 -0.37
C TRP A 254 12.59 2.75 0.72
N CYS A 255 12.39 1.45 0.49
CA CYS A 255 12.86 0.40 1.38
C CYS A 255 14.39 0.42 1.53
N LEU A 256 15.13 0.58 0.44
CA LEU A 256 16.59 0.61 0.48
C LEU A 256 17.15 1.88 1.14
N ASP A 257 16.43 2.99 1.05
CA ASP A 257 16.82 4.28 1.65
C ASP A 257 16.47 4.38 3.14
N ASN A 258 15.40 3.73 3.61
CA ASN A 258 14.86 3.98 4.95
C ASN A 258 14.77 2.73 5.85
N LEU A 259 14.71 1.53 5.27
CA LEU A 259 14.36 0.32 6.00
C LEU A 259 15.48 -0.72 5.96
N PHE A 260 15.81 -1.23 4.78
CA PHE A 260 16.79 -2.31 4.59
C PHE A 260 18.13 -1.74 4.11
N LEU A 261 18.73 -0.86 4.92
CA LEU A 261 19.95 -0.13 4.58
C LEU A 261 21.09 -1.06 4.15
N MET A 262 21.73 -0.73 3.03
CA MET A 262 22.83 -1.51 2.47
C MET A 262 24.16 -0.81 2.66
N GLU A 263 25.18 -1.55 3.11
CA GLU A 263 26.53 -1.00 3.24
C GLU A 263 27.08 -0.62 1.86
N GLY A 264 27.65 0.57 1.75
CA GLY A 264 28.23 1.09 0.50
C GLY A 264 27.21 1.57 -0.55
N ARG A 265 25.90 1.44 -0.32
CA ARG A 265 24.88 2.03 -1.20
C ARG A 265 24.74 3.52 -0.88
N LYS A 266 24.86 4.36 -1.90
CA LYS A 266 24.53 5.79 -1.81
C LYS A 266 23.01 5.94 -1.72
N TYR A 267 22.51 6.71 -0.76
CA TYR A 267 21.07 6.95 -0.64
C TYR A 267 20.56 7.85 -1.76
N SER A 268 19.31 7.64 -2.16
CA SER A 268 18.76 8.36 -3.31
C SER A 268 18.72 9.87 -3.05
N HIS A 269 18.41 10.30 -1.81
CA HIS A 269 18.38 11.72 -1.42
C HIS A 269 19.76 12.42 -1.50
N ASP A 270 20.86 11.67 -1.44
CA ASP A 270 22.22 12.21 -1.61
C ASP A 270 22.61 12.34 -3.09
N SER A 271 21.81 11.79 -4.00
CA SER A 271 22.15 11.62 -5.41
C SER A 271 21.19 12.29 -6.38
N VAL A 272 19.98 12.60 -5.92
CA VAL A 272 18.95 13.24 -6.73
C VAL A 272 19.31 14.69 -7.00
N ASP A 273 19.15 15.11 -8.25
CA ASP A 273 19.34 16.51 -8.63
C ASP A 273 18.06 17.29 -8.33
N VAL A 274 18.14 18.21 -7.37
CA VAL A 274 17.05 19.10 -6.99
C VAL A 274 17.16 20.48 -7.65
N THR A 275 18.13 20.67 -8.55
CA THR A 275 18.32 21.93 -9.27
C THR A 275 17.06 22.27 -10.07
N GLY A 276 16.49 23.44 -9.82
CA GLY A 276 15.27 23.91 -10.48
C GLY A 276 13.96 23.46 -9.82
N ILE A 277 14.02 22.68 -8.73
CA ILE A 277 12.84 22.38 -7.91
C ILE A 277 12.62 23.53 -6.93
N ASN A 278 11.56 24.31 -7.16
CA ASN A 278 11.23 25.48 -6.33
C ASN A 278 10.19 25.18 -5.24
N VAL A 279 9.47 24.06 -5.36
CA VAL A 279 8.40 23.65 -4.43
C VAL A 279 8.52 22.13 -4.23
N MET A 280 8.46 21.69 -2.99
CA MET A 280 8.50 20.28 -2.60
C MET A 280 7.40 19.98 -1.59
N LEU A 281 7.11 18.70 -1.38
CA LEU A 281 6.31 18.21 -0.28
C LEU A 281 7.09 18.35 1.03
N ASN A 282 6.49 18.99 2.02
CA ASN A 282 7.16 19.36 3.27
C ASN A 282 7.21 18.18 4.24
N THR A 283 8.39 17.60 4.41
CA THR A 283 8.62 16.45 5.32
C THR A 283 8.46 16.78 6.81
N LYS A 284 8.37 18.06 7.17
CA LYS A 284 8.08 18.54 8.54
C LYS A 284 6.61 18.86 8.76
N ASP A 285 5.83 18.95 7.69
CA ASP A 285 4.43 19.32 7.69
C ASP A 285 3.62 18.26 6.93
N VAL A 286 3.69 17.05 7.48
CA VAL A 286 3.18 15.81 6.90
C VAL A 286 2.70 14.87 8.01
N SER A 287 1.71 14.04 7.70
CA SER A 287 1.32 12.92 8.55
C SER A 287 2.44 11.87 8.67
N GLU A 288 2.35 10.99 9.67
CA GLU A 288 3.47 10.13 10.08
C GLU A 288 3.91 9.15 9.00
N TYR A 289 2.93 8.61 8.26
CA TYR A 289 3.05 7.37 7.50
C TYR A 289 3.19 7.56 5.99
N LEU A 290 3.30 8.81 5.52
CA LEU A 290 3.50 9.12 4.13
C LEU A 290 4.95 8.86 3.69
N LYS A 291 5.11 8.21 2.54
CA LYS A 291 6.40 8.06 1.84
C LYS A 291 6.55 9.20 0.84
N ILE A 292 7.69 9.89 0.84
CA ILE A 292 7.96 11.03 -0.04
C ILE A 292 9.19 10.71 -0.89
N SER A 293 9.14 10.91 -2.20
CA SER A 293 10.30 10.66 -3.06
C SER A 293 11.53 11.49 -2.67
N PRO A 294 12.74 11.06 -3.07
CA PRO A 294 13.98 11.80 -2.79
C PRO A 294 13.99 13.25 -3.29
N ASP A 295 13.32 13.54 -4.42
CA ASP A 295 13.17 14.90 -4.97
C ASP A 295 12.06 15.72 -4.30
N GLY A 296 11.29 15.10 -3.40
CA GLY A 296 10.18 15.76 -2.70
C GLY A 296 8.94 15.99 -3.56
N LEU A 297 8.80 15.37 -4.73
CA LEU A 297 7.71 15.64 -5.68
C LEU A 297 6.63 14.56 -5.78
N GLU A 298 6.88 13.36 -5.27
CA GLU A 298 5.95 12.23 -5.30
C GLU A 298 5.65 11.79 -3.87
N ALA A 299 4.37 11.54 -3.57
CA ALA A 299 3.93 11.00 -2.30
C ALA A 299 3.14 9.71 -2.48
N ARG A 300 3.32 8.79 -1.55
CA ARG A 300 2.59 7.52 -1.48
C ARG A 300 2.14 7.24 -0.06
N CYS A 301 0.88 6.83 0.07
CA CYS A 301 0.32 6.29 1.31
C CYS A 301 0.12 4.78 1.18
N ASP A 302 0.70 4.02 2.11
CA ASP A 302 0.43 2.58 2.31
C ASP A 302 -0.16 2.32 3.72
N ALA A 303 -0.60 3.38 4.39
CA ALA A 303 -1.42 3.29 5.59
C ALA A 303 -2.89 3.13 5.22
N TYR A 304 -3.69 2.74 6.20
CA TYR A 304 -5.14 2.68 6.07
C TYR A 304 -5.80 4.05 6.28
N SER A 305 -5.13 4.93 7.03
CA SER A 305 -5.55 6.30 7.30
C SER A 305 -5.28 7.24 6.12
N PHE A 306 -6.04 8.33 6.06
CA PHE A 306 -5.72 9.46 5.19
C PHE A 306 -4.47 10.16 5.73
N GLU A 307 -3.39 10.07 4.97
CA GLU A 307 -2.15 10.79 5.25
C GLU A 307 -2.11 12.06 4.40
N SER A 308 -1.76 13.17 5.04
CA SER A 308 -1.77 14.49 4.40
C SER A 308 -0.37 15.09 4.40
N VAL A 309 -0.07 15.89 3.38
CA VAL A 309 1.16 16.67 3.30
C VAL A 309 0.88 18.02 2.66
N ARG A 310 1.50 19.07 3.21
CA ARG A 310 1.51 20.41 2.59
C ARG A 310 2.81 20.60 1.81
N CYS A 311 2.79 21.46 0.81
CA CYS A 311 4.01 21.84 0.11
C CYS A 311 4.82 22.89 0.90
N THR A 312 6.08 23.11 0.51
CA THR A 312 6.99 24.08 1.14
C THR A 312 6.73 25.52 0.73
N PHE A 313 5.81 25.77 -0.21
CA PHE A 313 5.57 27.09 -0.76
C PHE A 313 4.13 27.55 -0.49
N GLN A 314 4.00 28.74 0.09
CA GLN A 314 2.70 29.36 0.33
C GLN A 314 2.29 30.26 -0.84
N VAL A 315 0.99 30.29 -1.13
CA VAL A 315 0.40 31.19 -2.12
C VAL A 315 -0.34 32.31 -1.39
N ASP A 316 0.23 33.52 -1.41
CA ASP A 316 -0.32 34.68 -0.68
C ASP A 316 -1.24 35.56 -1.54
N SER A 317 -0.97 35.68 -2.84
CA SER A 317 -1.73 36.54 -3.76
C SER A 317 -1.52 36.16 -5.23
N GLY A 318 -2.40 36.63 -6.11
CA GLY A 318 -2.34 36.40 -7.55
C GLY A 318 -3.25 35.26 -8.00
N ILE A 319 -2.97 34.73 -9.20
CA ILE A 319 -3.69 33.61 -9.81
C ILE A 319 -2.69 32.48 -10.01
N TRP A 320 -3.01 31.31 -9.45
CA TRP A 320 -2.13 30.15 -9.44
C TRP A 320 -2.86 28.92 -9.95
N TYR A 321 -2.09 28.01 -10.54
CA TYR A 321 -2.54 26.68 -10.91
C TYR A 321 -1.40 25.70 -10.60
N TYR A 322 -1.75 24.43 -10.44
CA TYR A 322 -0.80 23.33 -10.34
C TYR A 322 -1.33 22.15 -11.14
N GLU A 323 -0.41 21.30 -11.59
CA GLU A 323 -0.72 20.05 -12.27
C GLU A 323 -0.18 18.90 -11.43
N THR A 324 -0.92 17.80 -11.38
CA THR A 324 -0.51 16.58 -10.66
C THR A 324 -0.71 15.37 -11.54
N LEU A 325 0.22 14.41 -11.43
CA LEU A 325 0.09 13.10 -12.05
C LEU A 325 -0.41 12.10 -11.00
N ILE A 326 -1.59 11.52 -11.25
CA ILE A 326 -2.19 10.53 -10.35
C ILE A 326 -1.74 9.12 -10.76
N ILE A 327 -1.11 8.41 -9.81
CA ILE A 327 -0.59 7.04 -10.02
C ILE A 327 -1.18 6.11 -8.96
N THR A 328 -2.51 6.06 -8.88
CA THR A 328 -3.23 5.18 -7.95
C THR A 328 -4.59 4.80 -8.52
N THR A 329 -5.10 3.66 -8.08
CA THR A 329 -6.50 3.28 -8.27
C THR A 329 -7.35 3.63 -7.04
N GLY A 330 -6.72 3.94 -5.90
CA GLY A 330 -7.41 4.24 -4.64
C GLY A 330 -7.91 5.68 -4.54
N VAL A 331 -8.51 6.00 -3.39
CA VAL A 331 -9.03 7.33 -3.08
C VAL A 331 -7.88 8.28 -2.74
N MET A 332 -7.95 9.50 -3.27
CA MET A 332 -6.99 10.58 -3.02
C MET A 332 -7.72 11.92 -3.05
N GLN A 333 -7.28 12.85 -2.21
CA GLN A 333 -7.73 14.25 -2.24
C GLN A 333 -6.54 15.15 -2.57
N ILE A 334 -6.78 16.14 -3.42
CA ILE A 334 -5.79 17.15 -3.81
C ILE A 334 -6.50 18.50 -3.76
N GLY A 335 -5.89 19.47 -3.08
CA GLY A 335 -6.54 20.75 -2.86
C GLY A 335 -5.62 21.78 -2.23
N TRP A 336 -6.21 22.92 -1.90
CA TRP A 336 -5.58 23.98 -1.15
C TRP A 336 -5.96 23.86 0.32
N ALA A 337 -5.01 24.10 1.20
CA ALA A 337 -5.21 24.14 2.64
C ALA A 337 -4.56 25.39 3.22
N THR A 338 -5.12 25.89 4.33
CA THR A 338 -4.47 26.97 5.08
C THR A 338 -3.61 26.37 6.19
N LYS A 339 -2.75 27.18 6.82
CA LYS A 339 -1.99 26.75 8.01
C LYS A 339 -2.88 26.32 9.18
N ASP A 340 -4.13 26.78 9.19
CA ASP A 340 -5.11 26.48 10.24
C ASP A 340 -5.85 25.16 9.96
N SER A 341 -5.66 24.56 8.78
CA SER A 341 -6.16 23.23 8.45
C SER A 341 -5.38 22.18 9.23
N THR A 342 -6.09 21.37 10.01
CA THR A 342 -5.50 20.23 10.74
C THR A 342 -5.49 18.99 9.86
N PHE A 343 -4.38 18.25 9.86
CA PHE A 343 -4.37 16.91 9.30
C PHE A 343 -5.16 15.98 10.23
N LEU A 344 -6.32 15.56 9.75
CA LEU A 344 -7.14 14.58 10.45
C LEU A 344 -6.61 13.19 10.11
N ASN A 345 -5.74 12.64 10.96
CA ASN A 345 -5.33 11.24 10.88
C ASN A 345 -6.44 10.35 11.46
N HIS A 346 -7.67 10.44 10.93
CA HIS A 346 -8.76 9.59 11.36
C HIS A 346 -8.73 8.25 10.60
N VAL A 347 -9.01 7.17 11.35
CA VAL A 347 -9.20 5.80 10.84
C VAL A 347 -10.41 5.69 9.92
N ASN A 348 -11.32 6.62 10.09
CA ASN A 348 -12.52 6.72 9.29
C ASN A 348 -12.16 7.47 8.02
N ILE A 349 -12.60 6.94 6.89
CA ILE A 349 -12.58 7.60 5.59
C ILE A 349 -13.48 8.83 5.72
N HIS A 350 -12.91 9.92 6.26
CA HIS A 350 -13.56 11.19 6.48
C HIS A 350 -12.98 12.13 5.43
N ILE A 351 -13.75 12.39 4.38
CA ILE A 351 -13.47 13.41 3.37
C ILE A 351 -14.23 14.69 3.71
#